data_AF-A0A9E3R289-F1
#
_entry.id   AF-A0A9E3R289-F1
#
_cell.length_a   1.000
_cell.length_b   1.000
_cell.length_c   1.000
_cell.angle_alpha   90.00
_cell.angle_beta   90.00
_cell.angle_gamma   90.00
#
_symmetry.space_group_name_H-M   'P 1'
#
loop_
_entity.id
_entity.type
_entity.pdbx_description
1 polymer ?
#
loop_
_entity_poly.entity_id
_entity_poly.type
_entity_poly.pdbx_seq_one_letter_code
_entity_poly.pdbx_strand_id
1 'polypeptide(L)'
;MLERYRIGTKLTGGFIVVAAMVILVGLTGIYSMRRLHAAADEIGSGAMPAQRALSRVEVGLQGMRRSELALLSSKASADEIAYQANLEDLDRALKEDLDAGIGSYEPLARDAVEDSLWHAAQAGIETYRSHVDSVRRLLDR
;
A
#
# COMPACT_ATOMS: atom_id res chain seq x y z
N MET A 1 -45.07 45.14 22.71
CA MET A 1 -46.08 44.11 22.31
C MET A 1 -45.73 42.68 22.78
N LEU A 2 -44.82 42.49 23.75
CA LEU A 2 -44.45 41.15 24.29
C LEU A 2 -44.98 40.90 25.72
N GLU A 3 -45.95 41.71 26.15
CA GLU A 3 -46.35 41.82 27.57
C GLU A 3 -47.53 40.93 27.95
N ARG A 4 -48.04 40.09 27.02
CA ARG A 4 -49.18 39.18 27.24
C ARG A 4 -48.86 37.69 27.00
N TYR A 5 -47.60 37.28 27.16
CA TYR A 5 -47.24 35.86 27.14
C TYR A 5 -46.86 35.36 28.53
N ARG A 6 -47.49 34.27 28.97
CA ARG A 6 -47.22 33.59 30.24
C ARG A 6 -45.71 33.33 30.37
N ILE A 7 -45.17 33.48 31.59
CA ILE A 7 -43.74 33.26 31.91
C ILE A 7 -43.23 31.92 31.33
N GLY A 8 -44.09 30.89 31.32
CA GLY A 8 -43.79 29.60 30.68
C GLY A 8 -43.35 29.69 29.22
N THR A 9 -44.01 30.51 28.39
CA THR A 9 -43.69 30.63 26.96
C THR A 9 -42.31 31.27 26.70
N LYS A 10 -41.87 32.19 27.57
CA LYS A 10 -40.51 32.79 27.49
C LYS A 10 -39.43 31.77 27.85
N LEU A 11 -39.68 30.93 28.85
CA LEU A 11 -38.74 29.88 29.27
C LEU A 11 -38.64 28.76 28.24
N THR A 12 -39.77 28.32 27.68
CA THR A 12 -39.80 27.31 26.60
C THR A 12 -39.12 27.83 25.33
N GLY A 13 -39.28 29.12 24.98
CA GLY A 13 -38.60 29.71 23.83
C GLY A 13 -37.07 29.67 23.95
N GLY A 14 -36.52 30.02 25.11
CA GLY A 14 -35.08 29.92 25.37
C GLY A 14 -34.57 28.48 25.32
N PHE A 15 -35.32 27.54 25.88
CA PHE A 15 -34.98 26.12 25.85
C PHE A 15 -34.98 25.55 24.42
N ILE A 16 -35.93 25.95 23.58
CA ILE A 16 -35.99 25.54 22.17
C ILE A 16 -34.76 26.04 21.40
N VAL A 17 -34.30 27.26 21.65
CA VAL A 17 -33.10 27.81 21.00
C VAL A 17 -31.85 27.02 21.39
N VAL A 18 -31.68 26.72 22.69
CA VAL A 18 -30.55 25.90 23.16
C VAL A 18 -30.62 24.48 22.58
N ALA A 19 -31.80 23.86 22.56
CA ALA A 19 -32.00 22.54 21.96
C ALA A 19 -31.66 22.55 20.46
N ALA A 20 -32.05 23.60 19.73
CA ALA A 20 -31.70 23.76 18.31
C ALA A 20 -30.19 23.90 18.09
N MET A 21 -29.48 24.63 18.96
CA MET A 21 -28.01 24.73 18.90
C MET A 21 -27.34 23.38 19.15
N VAL A 22 -27.81 22.61 20.14
CA VAL A 22 -27.29 21.26 20.41
C VAL A 22 -27.52 20.32 19.22
N ILE A 23 -28.69 20.38 18.58
CA ILE A 23 -28.99 19.59 17.38
C ILE A 23 -28.05 19.98 16.23
N LEU A 24 -27.82 21.28 16.00
CA LEU A 24 -26.86 21.76 15.00
C LEU A 24 -25.46 21.21 15.24
N VAL A 25 -24.96 21.29 16.48
CA VAL A 25 -23.64 20.73 16.84
C VAL A 25 -23.61 19.21 16.61
N GLY A 26 -24.65 18.49 17.03
CA GLY A 26 -24.77 17.05 16.78
C GLY A 26 -24.73 16.69 15.29
N LEU A 27 -25.44 17.44 14.44
CA LEU A 27 -25.44 17.26 12.99
C LEU A 27 -24.05 17.53 12.38
N THR A 28 -23.37 18.61 12.79
CA THR A 28 -22.01 18.92 12.32
C THR A 28 -21.00 17.86 12.76
N GLY A 29 -21.17 17.30 13.96
CA GLY A 29 -20.36 16.19 14.47
C GLY A 29 -20.53 14.94 13.60
N ILE A 30 -21.78 14.53 13.32
CA ILE A 30 -22.07 13.37 12.47
C ILE A 30 -21.52 13.57 11.05
N TYR A 31 -21.68 14.76 10.47
CA TYR A 31 -21.15 15.05 9.14
C TYR A 31 -19.62 14.96 9.09
N SER A 32 -18.94 15.52 10.09
CA SER A 32 -17.48 15.47 10.20
C SER A 32 -16.96 14.04 10.39
N MET A 33 -17.65 13.25 11.20
CA MET A 33 -17.29 11.85 11.46
C MET A 33 -17.46 10.97 10.22
N ARG A 34 -18.48 11.22 9.40
CA ARG A 34 -18.66 10.54 8.10
C ARG A 34 -17.55 10.86 7.12
N ARG A 35 -17.11 12.13 7.05
CA ARG A 35 -15.98 12.54 6.20
C ARG A 35 -14.67 11.91 6.65
N LEU A 36 -14.44 11.84 7.97
CA LEU A 36 -13.26 11.18 8.52
C LEU A 36 -13.28 9.68 8.26
N HIS A 37 -14.45 9.03 8.37
CA HIS A 37 -14.59 7.61 8.07
C HIS A 37 -14.29 7.31 6.60
N ALA A 38 -14.80 8.10 5.65
CA ALA A 38 -14.49 7.95 4.23
C ALA A 38 -12.98 8.11 3.93
N ALA A 39 -12.31 9.10 4.53
CA ALA A 39 -10.87 9.27 4.36
C ALA A 39 -10.06 8.14 5.03
N ALA A 40 -10.51 7.64 6.18
CA ALA A 40 -9.89 6.49 6.84
C ALA A 40 -10.07 5.19 6.04
N ASP A 41 -11.22 5.02 5.38
CA ASP A 41 -11.51 3.87 4.52
C ASP A 41 -10.67 3.91 3.24
N GLU A 42 -10.48 5.08 2.64
CA GLU A 42 -9.58 5.28 1.48
C GLU A 42 -8.11 4.96 1.83
N ILE A 43 -7.63 5.40 3.00
CA ILE A 43 -6.29 5.07 3.51
C ILE A 43 -6.17 3.57 3.84
N GLY A 44 -7.21 2.99 4.46
CA GLY A 44 -7.24 1.61 4.90
C GLY A 44 -7.42 0.58 3.78
N SER A 45 -8.19 0.91 2.75
CA SER A 45 -8.55 0.01 1.64
C SER A 45 -7.68 0.19 0.39
N GLY A 46 -7.06 1.35 0.17
CA GLY A 46 -6.22 1.62 -0.99
C GLY A 46 -4.73 1.74 -0.66
N ALA A 47 -4.37 2.79 0.09
CA ALA A 47 -2.96 3.15 0.30
C ALA A 47 -2.16 2.13 1.12
N MET A 48 -2.76 1.56 2.17
CA MET A 48 -2.11 0.58 3.04
C MET A 48 -1.88 -0.79 2.35
N PRO A 49 -2.82 -1.33 1.56
CA PRO A 49 -2.55 -2.48 0.69
C PRO A 49 -1.51 -2.19 -0.39
N ALA A 50 -1.59 -1.05 -1.07
CA ALA A 50 -0.66 -0.65 -2.13
C ALA A 50 0.79 -0.59 -1.62
N GLN A 51 1.00 0.09 -0.48
CA GLN A 51 2.33 0.21 0.11
C GLN A 51 2.91 -1.14 0.54
N ARG A 52 2.08 -2.03 1.08
CA ARG A 52 2.52 -3.40 1.45
C ARG A 52 2.88 -4.22 0.22
N ALA A 53 2.09 -4.12 -0.85
CA ALA A 53 2.36 -4.83 -2.09
C ALA A 53 3.66 -4.32 -2.74
N LEU A 54 3.87 -3.00 -2.83
CA LEU A 54 5.11 -2.40 -3.33
C LEU A 54 6.32 -2.73 -2.45
N SER A 55 6.17 -2.73 -1.12
CA SER A 55 7.24 -3.14 -0.22
C SER A 55 7.65 -4.60 -0.46
N ARG A 56 6.70 -5.50 -0.77
CA ARG A 56 7.00 -6.88 -1.13
C ARG A 56 7.76 -6.99 -2.45
N VAL A 57 7.39 -6.19 -3.46
CA VAL A 57 8.14 -6.06 -4.71
C VAL A 57 9.58 -5.62 -4.44
N GLU A 58 9.77 -4.61 -3.59
CA GLU A 58 11.10 -4.12 -3.22
C GLU A 58 11.94 -5.19 -2.52
N VAL A 59 11.35 -5.93 -1.58
CA VAL A 59 12.00 -7.07 -0.91
C VAL A 59 12.41 -8.13 -1.93
N GLY A 60 11.55 -8.47 -2.89
CA GLY A 60 11.86 -9.42 -3.96
C GLY A 60 13.05 -8.97 -4.81
N LEU A 61 13.09 -7.69 -5.21
CA LEU A 61 14.21 -7.14 -5.98
C LEU A 61 15.53 -7.14 -5.19
N GLN A 62 15.50 -6.75 -3.92
CA GLN A 62 16.68 -6.80 -3.06
C GLN A 62 17.14 -8.25 -2.82
N GLY A 63 16.20 -9.17 -2.66
CA GLY A 63 16.43 -10.61 -2.55
C GLY A 63 17.15 -11.14 -3.80
N MET A 64 16.63 -10.84 -4.99
CA MET A 64 17.24 -11.22 -6.27
C MET A 64 18.69 -10.71 -6.36
N ARG A 65 18.93 -9.43 -6.06
CA ARG A 65 20.28 -8.85 -6.05
C ARG A 65 21.22 -9.56 -5.09
N ARG A 66 20.75 -9.88 -3.88
CA ARG A 66 21.57 -10.57 -2.87
C ARG A 66 21.91 -11.99 -3.32
N SER A 67 20.93 -12.73 -3.81
CA SER A 67 21.12 -14.11 -4.27
C SER A 67 22.04 -14.16 -5.50
N GLU A 68 21.93 -13.20 -6.43
CA GLU A 68 22.84 -13.11 -7.58
C GLU A 68 24.31 -12.93 -7.15
N LEU A 69 24.59 -12.01 -6.21
CA LEU A 69 25.94 -11.82 -5.66
C LEU A 69 26.43 -13.07 -4.92
N ALA A 70 25.54 -13.75 -4.19
CA ALA A 70 25.86 -14.96 -3.46
C ALA A 70 26.18 -16.13 -4.43
N LEU A 71 25.46 -16.26 -5.54
CA LEU A 71 25.73 -17.23 -6.61
C LEU A 71 27.10 -17.02 -7.24
N LEU A 72 27.47 -15.77 -7.54
CA LEU A 72 28.80 -15.43 -8.05
C LEU A 72 29.90 -15.82 -7.05
N SER A 73 29.69 -15.52 -5.76
CA SER A 73 30.65 -15.83 -4.71
C SER A 73 30.80 -17.34 -4.47
N SER A 74 29.70 -18.10 -4.46
CA SER A 74 29.74 -19.54 -4.24
C SER A 74 30.36 -20.28 -5.43
N LYS A 75 30.07 -19.84 -6.66
CA LYS A 75 30.71 -20.35 -7.87
C LYS A 75 32.22 -20.08 -7.85
N ALA A 76 32.64 -18.88 -7.49
CA ALA A 76 34.05 -18.51 -7.37
C ALA A 76 34.79 -19.33 -6.30
N SER A 77 34.09 -19.72 -5.23
CA SER A 77 34.64 -20.52 -4.12
C SER A 77 34.53 -22.04 -4.35
N ALA A 78 33.97 -22.47 -5.49
CA ALA A 78 33.65 -23.86 -5.79
C ALA A 78 32.79 -24.57 -4.72
N ASP A 79 31.93 -23.82 -4.02
CA ASP A 79 31.02 -24.33 -3.00
C ASP A 79 29.66 -24.65 -3.64
N GLU A 80 29.49 -25.91 -4.04
CA GLU A 80 28.28 -26.39 -4.72
C GLU A 80 27.06 -26.39 -3.80
N ILE A 81 27.23 -26.64 -2.50
CA ILE A 81 26.11 -26.65 -1.54
C ILE A 81 25.58 -25.22 -1.39
N ALA A 82 26.47 -24.25 -1.21
CA ALA A 82 26.08 -22.85 -1.16
C ALA A 82 25.48 -22.37 -2.49
N TYR A 83 25.99 -22.84 -3.64
CA TYR A 83 25.44 -22.50 -4.95
C TYR A 83 23.98 -22.94 -5.10
N GLN A 84 23.66 -24.19 -4.77
CA GLN A 84 22.30 -24.70 -4.85
C GLN A 84 21.35 -23.97 -3.88
N ALA A 85 21.78 -23.71 -2.64
CA ALA A 85 20.98 -22.94 -1.69
C ALA A 85 20.69 -21.51 -2.19
N ASN A 86 21.68 -20.85 -2.79
CA ASN A 86 21.52 -19.51 -3.35
C ASN A 86 20.60 -19.51 -4.60
N LEU A 87 20.54 -20.60 -5.37
CA LEU A 87 19.58 -20.75 -6.48
C LEU A 87 18.15 -20.86 -5.97
N GLU A 88 17.91 -21.64 -4.92
CA GLU A 88 16.60 -21.74 -4.28
C GLU A 88 16.15 -20.39 -3.70
N ASP A 89 17.07 -19.66 -3.06
CA ASP A 89 16.81 -18.32 -2.52
C ASP A 89 16.50 -17.31 -3.63
N LEU A 90 17.15 -17.42 -4.79
CA LEU A 90 16.84 -16.61 -5.96
C LEU A 90 15.44 -16.91 -6.51
N ASP A 91 15.10 -18.19 -6.69
CA ASP A 91 13.80 -18.62 -7.18
C ASP A 91 12.68 -18.21 -6.21
N ARG A 92 12.94 -18.25 -4.89
CA ARG A 92 12.03 -17.76 -3.85
C ARG A 92 11.79 -16.25 -3.98
N ALA A 93 12.86 -15.45 -4.07
CA ALA A 93 12.74 -14.00 -4.21
C ALA A 93 11.96 -13.59 -5.47
N LEU A 94 12.14 -14.34 -6.57
CA LEU A 94 11.45 -14.07 -7.83
C LEU A 94 9.96 -14.43 -7.78
N LYS A 95 9.61 -15.62 -7.29
CA LYS A 95 8.22 -16.12 -7.30
C LYS A 95 7.40 -15.66 -6.10
N GLU A 96 7.94 -15.79 -4.90
CA GLU A 96 7.18 -15.59 -3.67
C GLU A 96 7.12 -14.13 -3.23
N ASP A 97 8.11 -13.32 -3.58
CA ASP A 97 8.17 -11.91 -3.18
C ASP A 97 7.84 -10.99 -4.35
N LEU A 98 8.59 -11.09 -5.44
CA LEU A 98 8.41 -10.20 -6.59
C LEU A 98 7.07 -10.44 -7.32
N ASP A 99 6.84 -11.66 -7.83
CA ASP A 99 5.61 -11.95 -8.60
C ASP A 99 4.35 -11.83 -7.74
N ALA A 100 4.40 -12.29 -6.49
CA ALA A 100 3.28 -12.15 -5.56
C ALA A 100 3.01 -10.68 -5.19
N GLY A 101 4.07 -9.87 -5.03
CA GLY A 101 3.96 -8.43 -4.79
C GLY A 101 3.33 -7.70 -5.96
N ILE A 102 3.79 -7.98 -7.18
CA ILE A 102 3.23 -7.47 -8.44
C ILE A 102 1.75 -7.85 -8.54
N GLY A 103 1.41 -9.13 -8.38
CA GLY A 103 0.04 -9.61 -8.48
C GLY A 103 -0.90 -9.07 -7.40
N SER A 104 -0.36 -8.67 -6.23
CA SER A 104 -1.13 -8.00 -5.18
C SER A 104 -1.33 -6.51 -5.44
N TYR A 105 -0.41 -5.87 -6.16
CA TYR A 105 -0.45 -4.44 -6.47
C TYR A 105 -1.28 -4.13 -7.73
N GLU A 106 -1.18 -4.96 -8.76
CA GLU A 106 -1.82 -4.77 -10.06
C GLU A 106 -3.35 -4.54 -10.03
N PRO A 107 -4.15 -5.24 -9.19
CA PRO A 107 -5.60 -5.02 -9.14
C PRO A 107 -6.01 -3.77 -8.34
N LEU A 108 -5.08 -3.09 -7.66
CA LEU A 108 -5.40 -1.91 -6.87
C LEU A 108 -5.69 -0.72 -7.79
N ALA A 109 -6.67 0.09 -7.39
CA ALA A 109 -7.01 1.30 -8.12
C ALA A 109 -5.85 2.30 -8.05
N ARG A 110 -5.45 2.83 -9.21
CA ARG A 110 -4.33 3.75 -9.38
C ARG A 110 -4.81 5.02 -10.09
N ASP A 111 -4.18 6.14 -9.77
CA ASP A 111 -4.37 7.35 -10.56
C ASP A 111 -3.50 7.33 -11.84
N ALA A 112 -3.71 8.30 -12.73
CA ALA A 112 -3.00 8.34 -14.02
C ALA A 112 -1.48 8.54 -13.89
N VAL A 113 -1.02 9.20 -12.81
CA VAL A 113 0.41 9.42 -12.57
C VAL A 113 1.04 8.13 -12.07
N GLU A 114 0.40 7.48 -11.08
CA GLU A 114 0.82 6.20 -10.52
C GLU A 114 0.84 5.10 -11.59
N ASP A 115 -0.14 5.06 -12.50
CA ASP A 115 -0.17 4.12 -13.62
C ASP A 115 1.04 4.29 -14.56
N SER A 116 1.40 5.53 -14.88
CA SER A 116 2.59 5.82 -15.71
C SER A 116 3.91 5.39 -15.02
N LEU A 117 4.02 5.64 -13.71
CA LEU A 117 5.18 5.23 -12.92
C LEU A 117 5.28 3.72 -12.79
N TRP A 118 4.14 3.05 -12.61
CA TRP A 118 4.07 1.60 -12.54
C TRP A 118 4.51 0.94 -13.85
N HIS A 119 4.07 1.46 -15.00
CA HIS A 119 4.54 0.95 -16.29
C HIS A 119 6.05 1.12 -16.49
N ALA A 120 6.62 2.25 -16.08
CA ALA A 120 8.07 2.45 -16.10
C ALA A 120 8.79 1.47 -15.16
N ALA A 121 8.24 1.23 -13.96
CA ALA A 121 8.76 0.25 -13.02
C ALA A 121 8.71 -1.18 -13.57
N GLN A 122 7.59 -1.59 -14.18
CA GLN A 122 7.45 -2.90 -14.82
C GLN A 122 8.51 -3.12 -15.91
N ALA A 123 8.74 -2.13 -16.77
CA ALA A 123 9.80 -2.21 -17.79
C ALA A 123 11.20 -2.38 -17.16
N GLY A 124 11.48 -1.67 -16.06
CA GLY A 124 12.73 -1.82 -15.32
C GLY A 124 12.88 -3.19 -14.66
N ILE A 125 11.82 -3.71 -14.04
CA ILE A 125 11.78 -5.03 -13.42
C ILE A 125 12.04 -6.12 -14.46
N GLU A 126 11.38 -6.06 -15.62
CA GLU A 126 11.56 -7.05 -16.68
C GLU A 126 12.97 -7.00 -17.27
N THR A 127 13.53 -5.80 -17.43
CA THR A 127 14.93 -5.62 -17.83
C THR A 127 15.87 -6.29 -16.82
N TYR A 128 15.65 -6.05 -15.53
CA TYR A 128 16.46 -6.64 -14.47
C TYR A 128 16.35 -8.18 -14.42
N ARG A 129 15.15 -8.72 -14.57
CA ARG A 129 14.90 -10.17 -14.69
C ARG A 129 15.71 -10.77 -15.84
N SER A 130 15.69 -10.13 -17.01
CA SER A 130 16.45 -10.59 -18.17
C SER A 130 17.97 -10.63 -17.94
N HIS A 131 18.51 -9.70 -17.13
CA HIS A 131 19.91 -9.70 -16.74
C HIS A 131 20.23 -10.85 -15.80
N VAL A 132 19.43 -11.07 -14.77
CA VAL A 132 19.60 -12.18 -13.82
C VAL A 132 19.57 -13.53 -14.56
N ASP A 133 18.64 -13.72 -15.49
CA ASP A 133 18.55 -14.93 -16.30
C ASP A 133 19.76 -15.11 -17.23
N SER A 134 20.35 -14.00 -17.69
CA SER A 134 21.57 -14.04 -18.49
C SER A 134 22.78 -14.43 -17.65
N VAL A 135 22.91 -13.88 -16.44
CA VAL A 135 23.98 -14.24 -15.49
C VAL A 135 23.87 -15.71 -15.08
N ARG A 136 22.68 -16.19 -14.74
CA ARG A 136 22.44 -17.61 -14.42
C ARG A 136 22.91 -18.54 -15.54
N ARG A 137 22.52 -18.24 -16.80
CA ARG A 137 22.94 -19.02 -17.97
C ARG A 137 24.45 -19.02 -18.20
N LEU A 138 25.16 -17.96 -17.83
CA LEU A 138 26.62 -17.91 -17.93
C LEU A 138 27.29 -18.72 -16.83
N LEU A 139 26.69 -18.79 -15.63
CA LEU A 139 27.22 -19.59 -14.51
C LEU A 139 27.00 -21.08 -14.68
N ASP A 140 26.00 -21.50 -15.44
CA ASP A 140 25.72 -22.91 -15.72
C ASP A 140 26.53 -23.50 -16.90
N ARG A 141 27.32 -22.67 -17.62
CA ARG A 141 28.29 -23.13 -18.63
C ARG A 141 29.62 -23.52 -18.03
#